data_AF-A0A7F8R2R7-F1
#
_entry.id   AF-A0A7F8R2R7-F1
#
_cell.length_a   1.000
_cell.length_b   1.000
_cell.length_c   1.000
_cell.angle_alpha   90.00
_cell.angle_beta   90.00
_cell.angle_gamma   90.00
#
_symmetry.space_group_name_H-M   'P 1'
#
loop_
_entity.id
_entity.type
_entity.pdbx_description
1 polymer ?
#
loop_
_entity_poly.entity_id
_entity_poly.type
_entity_poly.pdbx_seq_one_letter_code
_entity_poly.pdbx_strand_id
1 'polypeptide(L)'
;MDLRLPFRALLVIKNVFLLLSFFFFNQSIQNWKTKKLQKKEEIFKLKEKAENISLLLHNKKEDNQKREEEQRKKQKLAVEAWKKQKSLERSMRRASQVKEEAEKEKHQQKERRRQFKLKVLLESYAQQKKEQEAFLRHEKEMREKAEKAEKRKTAAEEISRFQERDLHKLELKILDRQLKEDEKAEKQRKLAKLKEKVENNVSRDPSRLYRPTKGWEERTKKTGPTGSGPLLHIPHRAIPTWRQGLDKRI
;
A
#
# COMPACT_ATOMS: atom_id res chain seq x y z
N MET A 1 188.53 35.42 -11.65
CA MET A 1 187.73 36.52 -12.21
C MET A 1 186.42 36.55 -11.45
N ASP A 2 186.31 37.50 -10.52
CA ASP A 2 185.08 37.96 -9.92
C ASP A 2 184.01 38.27 -10.98
N LEU A 3 182.74 38.04 -10.64
CA LEU A 3 181.79 39.15 -10.43
C LEU A 3 180.48 38.65 -9.80
N ARG A 4 180.20 39.25 -8.65
CA ARG A 4 179.02 39.10 -7.79
C ARG A 4 177.76 39.68 -8.45
N LEU A 5 176.60 39.09 -8.18
CA LEU A 5 175.31 39.80 -8.13
C LEU A 5 174.54 39.41 -6.84
N PRO A 6 173.75 40.31 -6.24
CA PRO A 6 173.59 40.37 -4.79
C PRO A 6 172.30 39.73 -4.26
N PHE A 7 172.42 39.05 -3.12
CA PHE A 7 171.40 38.33 -2.34
C PHE A 7 170.21 39.16 -1.78
N ARG A 8 170.05 40.44 -2.16
CA ARG A 8 169.02 41.34 -1.58
C ARG A 8 167.66 41.31 -2.30
N ALA A 9 167.55 40.71 -3.49
CA ALA A 9 166.28 40.67 -4.25
C ALA A 9 165.30 39.56 -3.83
N LEU A 10 165.77 38.48 -3.18
CA LEU A 10 164.94 37.30 -2.85
C LEU A 10 164.09 37.45 -1.58
N LEU A 11 164.39 38.41 -0.70
CA LEU A 11 163.64 38.62 0.55
C LEU A 11 162.35 39.44 0.34
N VAL A 12 162.34 40.36 -0.64
CA VAL A 12 161.17 41.19 -0.96
C VAL A 12 160.07 40.37 -1.63
N ILE A 13 160.44 39.40 -2.48
CA ILE A 13 159.49 38.56 -3.21
C ILE A 13 158.74 37.60 -2.26
N LYS A 14 159.38 37.08 -1.21
CA LYS A 14 158.72 36.21 -0.21
C LYS A 14 157.69 36.96 0.65
N ASN A 15 157.93 38.22 0.99
CA ASN A 15 156.99 39.03 1.79
C ASN A 15 155.76 39.48 1.00
N VAL A 16 155.91 39.77 -0.29
CA VAL A 16 154.77 40.10 -1.17
C VAL A 16 153.87 38.88 -1.38
N PHE A 17 154.44 37.66 -1.46
CA PHE A 17 153.66 36.43 -1.64
C PHE A 17 152.86 36.03 -0.40
N LEU A 18 153.38 36.25 0.81
CA LEU A 18 152.67 35.99 2.07
C LEU A 18 151.49 36.96 2.30
N LEU A 19 151.65 38.24 1.94
CA LEU A 19 150.57 39.24 2.02
C LEU A 19 149.48 38.99 0.97
N LEU A 20 149.84 38.63 -0.26
CA LEU A 20 148.87 38.24 -1.29
C LEU A 20 148.12 36.96 -0.94
N SER A 21 148.79 35.96 -0.36
CA SER A 21 148.16 34.72 0.11
C SER A 21 147.20 34.96 1.29
N PHE A 22 147.60 35.79 2.26
CA PHE A 22 146.75 36.14 3.40
C PHE A 22 145.54 36.98 2.98
N PHE A 23 145.72 37.89 2.02
CA PHE A 23 144.62 38.67 1.43
C PHE A 23 143.63 37.77 0.66
N PHE A 24 144.13 36.84 -0.17
CA PHE A 24 143.29 35.87 -0.87
C PHE A 24 142.54 34.93 0.09
N PHE A 25 143.18 34.51 1.18
CA PHE A 25 142.55 33.67 2.19
C PHE A 25 141.42 34.40 2.95
N ASN A 26 141.64 35.65 3.36
CA ASN A 26 140.59 36.47 3.98
C ASN A 26 139.43 36.78 3.02
N GLN A 27 139.72 37.07 1.75
CA GLN A 27 138.72 37.30 0.70
C GLN A 27 137.86 36.03 0.48
N SER A 28 138.49 34.85 0.51
CA SER A 28 137.80 33.56 0.35
C SER A 28 136.90 33.22 1.55
N ILE A 29 137.34 33.52 2.78
CA ILE A 29 136.54 33.33 4.00
C ILE A 29 135.32 34.27 4.02
N GLN A 30 135.50 35.53 3.64
CA GLN A 30 134.38 36.48 3.53
C GLN A 30 133.36 36.01 2.48
N ASN A 31 133.82 35.58 1.30
CA ASN A 31 132.96 34.99 0.26
C ASN A 31 132.26 33.70 0.70
N TRP A 32 132.88 32.88 1.54
CA TRP A 32 132.24 31.69 2.12
C TRP A 32 131.15 32.06 3.13
N LYS A 33 131.39 33.07 3.98
CA LYS A 33 130.40 33.55 4.96
C LYS A 33 129.17 34.13 4.25
N THR A 34 129.36 34.96 3.23
CA THR A 34 128.25 35.54 2.45
C THR A 34 127.46 34.49 1.68
N LYS A 35 128.13 33.54 0.99
CA LYS A 35 127.46 32.42 0.33
C LYS A 35 126.72 31.50 1.30
N LYS A 36 127.23 31.30 2.51
CA LYS A 36 126.57 30.50 3.55
C LYS A 36 125.32 31.19 4.11
N LEU A 37 125.35 32.52 4.26
CA LEU A 37 124.17 33.31 4.62
C LEU A 37 123.13 33.31 3.50
N GLN A 38 123.53 33.53 2.25
CA GLN A 38 122.63 33.48 1.08
C GLN A 38 121.91 32.13 0.96
N LYS A 39 122.64 31.01 1.10
CA LYS A 39 122.02 29.67 1.11
C LYS A 39 121.03 29.48 2.26
N LYS A 40 121.32 29.99 3.46
CA LYS A 40 120.38 29.93 4.59
C LYS A 40 119.12 30.73 4.31
N GLU A 41 119.25 31.90 3.71
CA GLU A 41 118.13 32.78 3.37
C GLU A 41 117.28 32.21 2.22
N GLU A 42 117.91 31.58 1.23
CA GLU A 42 117.22 30.85 0.15
C GLU A 42 116.46 29.63 0.69
N ILE A 43 117.06 28.85 1.59
CA ILE A 43 116.38 27.73 2.27
C ILE A 43 115.20 28.24 3.11
N PHE A 44 115.36 29.37 3.79
CA PHE A 44 114.27 29.99 4.55
C PHE A 44 113.12 30.46 3.64
N LYS A 45 113.43 31.15 2.54
CA LYS A 45 112.43 31.57 1.54
C LYS A 45 111.73 30.39 0.87
N LEU A 46 112.44 29.28 0.62
CA LEU A 46 111.83 28.06 0.09
C LEU A 46 110.91 27.37 1.10
N LYS A 47 111.30 27.34 2.39
CA LYS A 47 110.43 26.84 3.46
C LYS A 47 109.19 27.70 3.65
N GLU A 48 109.32 29.01 3.66
CA GLU A 48 108.20 29.95 3.77
C GLU A 48 107.25 29.86 2.55
N LYS A 49 107.78 29.67 1.34
CA LYS A 49 106.96 29.41 0.15
C LYS A 49 106.24 28.05 0.24
N ALA A 50 106.90 27.01 0.72
CA ALA A 50 106.29 25.70 0.91
C ALA A 50 105.18 25.73 1.97
N GLU A 51 105.40 26.44 3.09
CA GLU A 51 104.40 26.64 4.15
C GLU A 51 103.21 27.48 3.67
N ASN A 52 103.44 28.56 2.90
CA ASN A 52 102.37 29.35 2.30
C ASN A 52 101.54 28.57 1.27
N ILE A 53 102.17 27.75 0.43
CA ILE A 53 101.47 26.88 -0.53
C ILE A 53 100.66 25.81 0.21
N SER A 54 101.22 25.24 1.28
CA SER A 54 100.52 24.26 2.15
C SER A 54 99.28 24.88 2.80
N LEU A 55 99.40 26.08 3.39
CA LEU A 55 98.29 26.83 3.97
C LEU A 55 97.21 27.17 2.93
N LEU A 56 97.59 27.60 1.73
CA LEU A 56 96.64 27.91 0.65
C LEU A 56 95.86 26.66 0.18
N LEU A 57 96.54 25.51 0.08
CA LEU A 57 95.90 24.24 -0.29
C LEU A 57 94.98 23.72 0.82
N HIS A 58 95.37 23.88 2.09
CA HIS A 58 94.54 23.53 3.24
C HIS A 58 93.28 24.39 3.29
N ASN A 59 93.42 25.72 3.14
CA ASN A 59 92.29 26.65 3.10
C ASN A 59 91.35 26.37 1.93
N LYS A 60 91.88 26.09 0.71
CA LYS A 60 91.04 25.69 -0.43
C LYS A 60 90.27 24.38 -0.20
N LYS A 61 90.87 23.41 0.50
CA LYS A 61 90.20 22.15 0.86
C LYS A 61 89.10 22.37 1.88
N GLU A 62 89.35 23.17 2.92
CA GLU A 62 88.33 23.55 3.89
C GLU A 62 87.17 24.32 3.24
N ASP A 63 87.46 25.29 2.36
CA ASP A 63 86.43 26.08 1.68
C ASP A 63 85.59 25.21 0.74
N ASN A 64 86.19 24.25 0.04
CA ASN A 64 85.45 23.28 -0.77
C ASN A 64 84.59 22.35 0.10
N GLN A 65 85.10 21.88 1.24
CA GLN A 65 84.31 21.09 2.20
C GLN A 65 83.13 21.90 2.77
N LYS A 66 83.36 23.16 3.16
CA LYS A 66 82.30 24.06 3.64
C LYS A 66 81.23 24.29 2.57
N ARG A 67 81.63 24.50 1.30
CA ARG A 67 80.70 24.64 0.17
C ARG A 67 79.88 23.38 -0.09
N GLU A 68 80.49 22.21 -0.07
CA GLU A 68 79.77 20.93 -0.21
C GLU A 68 78.82 20.69 0.95
N GLU A 69 79.22 21.01 2.17
CA GLU A 69 78.39 20.85 3.36
C GLU A 69 77.19 21.82 3.34
N GLU A 70 77.40 23.06 2.90
CA GLU A 70 76.33 24.03 2.65
C GLU A 70 75.38 23.56 1.54
N GLN A 71 75.89 22.99 0.45
CA GLN A 71 75.06 22.42 -0.61
C GLN A 71 74.22 21.24 -0.10
N ARG A 72 74.81 20.35 0.71
CA ARG A 72 74.09 19.26 1.36
C ARG A 72 73.01 19.77 2.31
N LYS A 73 73.29 20.83 3.08
CA LYS A 73 72.29 21.50 3.94
C LYS A 73 71.15 22.10 3.11
N LYS A 74 71.46 22.80 2.02
CA LYS A 74 70.46 23.36 1.09
C LYS A 74 69.61 22.27 0.44
N GLN A 75 70.22 21.16 -0.01
CA GLN A 75 69.50 20.01 -0.57
C GLN A 75 68.59 19.34 0.47
N LYS A 76 69.05 19.14 1.70
CA LYS A 76 68.22 18.60 2.79
C LYS A 76 67.01 19.49 3.07
N LEU A 77 67.22 20.81 3.16
CA LEU A 77 66.13 21.77 3.35
C LEU A 77 65.14 21.76 2.18
N ALA A 78 65.62 21.67 0.93
CA ALA A 78 64.75 21.57 -0.24
C ALA A 78 63.91 20.27 -0.24
N VAL A 79 64.52 19.14 0.12
CA VAL A 79 63.81 17.85 0.25
C VAL A 79 62.80 17.88 1.38
N GLU A 80 63.13 18.46 2.53
CA GLU A 80 62.20 18.62 3.65
C GLU A 80 61.03 19.55 3.30
N ALA A 81 61.32 20.68 2.63
CA ALA A 81 60.29 21.59 2.14
C ALA A 81 59.36 20.89 1.14
N TRP A 82 59.90 20.12 0.19
CA TRP A 82 59.10 19.35 -0.75
C TRP A 82 58.27 18.25 -0.07
N LYS A 83 58.82 17.54 0.91
CA LYS A 83 58.06 16.55 1.72
C LYS A 83 56.91 17.21 2.48
N LYS A 84 57.16 18.37 3.10
CA LYS A 84 56.12 19.16 3.79
C LYS A 84 55.04 19.62 2.82
N GLN A 85 55.42 20.14 1.65
CA GLN A 85 54.49 20.55 0.59
C GLN A 85 53.64 19.38 0.11
N LYS A 86 54.25 18.21 -0.19
CA LYS A 86 53.50 17.01 -0.61
C LYS A 86 52.63 16.42 0.50
N SER A 87 53.00 16.61 1.76
CA SER A 87 52.14 16.23 2.90
C SER A 87 50.92 17.14 2.98
N LEU A 88 51.13 18.46 2.87
CA LEU A 88 50.06 19.46 2.84
C LEU A 88 49.11 19.24 1.67
N GLU A 89 49.61 19.03 0.46
CA GLU A 89 48.80 18.75 -0.73
C GLU A 89 47.95 17.49 -0.54
N ARG A 90 48.52 16.41 0.01
CA ARG A 90 47.76 15.18 0.32
C ARG A 90 46.69 15.42 1.38
N SER A 91 47.01 16.19 2.42
CA SER A 91 46.04 16.56 3.47
C SER A 91 44.89 17.38 2.89
N MET A 92 45.18 18.40 2.08
CA MET A 92 44.16 19.21 1.41
C MET A 92 43.29 18.39 0.45
N ARG A 93 43.89 17.46 -0.31
CA ARG A 93 43.15 16.58 -1.22
C ARG A 93 42.19 15.67 -0.45
N ARG A 94 42.64 15.06 0.66
CA ARG A 94 41.77 14.25 1.53
C ARG A 94 40.66 15.09 2.17
N ALA A 95 41.00 16.27 2.68
CA ALA A 95 40.01 17.19 3.25
C ALA A 95 38.96 17.61 2.21
N SER A 96 39.36 17.79 0.96
CA SER A 96 38.44 18.12 -0.13
C SER A 96 37.54 16.93 -0.49
N GLN A 97 38.09 15.71 -0.56
CA GLN A 97 37.32 14.49 -0.79
C GLN A 97 36.27 14.25 0.30
N VAL A 98 36.65 14.38 1.57
CA VAL A 98 35.73 14.22 2.70
C VAL A 98 34.60 15.27 2.64
N LYS A 99 34.91 16.52 2.27
CA LYS A 99 33.88 17.56 2.07
C LYS A 99 32.92 17.21 0.94
N GLU A 100 33.43 16.76 -0.20
CA GLU A 100 32.61 16.37 -1.35
C GLU A 100 31.70 15.17 -1.03
N GLU A 101 32.23 14.15 -0.34
CA GLU A 101 31.45 12.98 0.11
C GLU A 101 30.36 13.38 1.11
N ALA A 102 30.68 14.23 2.08
CA ALA A 102 29.70 14.75 3.03
C ALA A 102 28.57 15.55 2.35
N GLU A 103 28.89 16.35 1.33
CA GLU A 103 27.89 17.07 0.55
C GLU A 103 26.99 16.13 -0.27
N LYS A 104 27.58 15.12 -0.92
CA LYS A 104 26.83 14.08 -1.65
C LYS A 104 25.88 13.33 -0.72
N GLU A 105 26.35 12.91 0.45
CA GLU A 105 25.50 12.21 1.42
C GLU A 105 24.37 13.10 1.93
N LYS A 106 24.66 14.37 2.23
CA LYS A 106 23.64 15.36 2.62
C LYS A 106 22.60 15.57 1.52
N HIS A 107 23.03 15.62 0.26
CA HIS A 107 22.13 15.72 -0.89
C HIS A 107 21.23 14.48 -0.99
N GLN A 108 21.81 13.28 -0.93
CA GLN A 108 21.04 12.03 -0.95
C GLN A 108 20.06 11.92 0.23
N GLN A 109 20.46 12.33 1.44
CA GLN A 109 19.58 12.32 2.59
C GLN A 109 18.40 13.30 2.41
N LYS A 110 18.65 14.49 1.86
CA LYS A 110 17.59 15.44 1.52
C LYS A 110 16.62 14.86 0.49
N GLU A 111 17.15 14.18 -0.53
CA GLU A 111 16.33 13.55 -1.57
C GLU A 111 15.48 12.41 -1.00
N ARG A 112 16.08 11.52 -0.19
CA ARG A 112 15.33 10.48 0.54
C ARG A 112 14.23 11.07 1.40
N ARG A 113 14.48 12.19 2.10
CA ARG A 113 13.45 12.90 2.89
C ARG A 113 12.34 13.45 2.01
N ARG A 114 12.65 13.99 0.82
CA ARG A 114 11.64 14.48 -0.14
C ARG A 114 10.78 13.35 -0.66
N GLN A 115 11.39 12.25 -1.09
CA GLN A 115 10.69 11.06 -1.57
C GLN A 115 9.79 10.47 -0.48
N PHE A 116 10.27 10.38 0.76
CA PHE A 116 9.47 9.90 1.88
C PHE A 116 8.27 10.82 2.15
N LYS A 117 8.47 12.14 2.20
CA LYS A 117 7.36 13.10 2.36
C LYS A 117 6.31 12.96 1.25
N LEU A 118 6.76 12.82 0.00
CA LEU A 118 5.87 12.61 -1.13
C LEU A 118 5.11 11.30 -1.01
N LYS A 119 5.78 10.21 -0.63
CA LYS A 119 5.15 8.89 -0.42
C LYS A 119 4.04 8.97 0.62
N VAL A 120 4.30 9.61 1.76
CA VAL A 120 3.30 9.78 2.82
C VAL A 120 2.10 10.59 2.33
N LEU A 121 2.31 11.66 1.57
CA LEU A 121 1.22 12.47 1.00
C LEU A 121 0.38 11.70 -0.02
N LEU A 122 1.01 10.88 -0.86
CA LEU A 122 0.30 10.05 -1.83
C LEU A 122 -0.50 8.93 -1.14
N GLU A 123 0.05 8.34 -0.09
CA GLU A 123 -0.61 7.31 0.68
C GLU A 123 -1.84 7.86 1.41
N SER A 124 -1.73 9.04 2.05
CA SER A 124 -2.87 9.67 2.70
C SER A 124 -3.97 10.06 1.69
N TYR A 125 -3.60 10.59 0.52
CA TYR A 125 -4.56 10.88 -0.53
C TYR A 125 -5.24 9.61 -1.08
N ALA A 126 -4.48 8.53 -1.25
CA ALA A 126 -5.03 7.25 -1.69
C ALA A 126 -6.00 6.66 -0.64
N GLN A 127 -5.69 6.79 0.65
CA GLN A 127 -6.59 6.39 1.74
C GLN A 127 -7.87 7.23 1.73
N GLN A 128 -7.76 8.55 1.68
CA GLN A 128 -8.93 9.45 1.59
C GLN A 128 -9.83 9.12 0.40
N LYS A 129 -9.23 8.87 -0.78
CA LYS A 129 -10.00 8.50 -1.97
C LYS A 129 -10.71 7.15 -1.80
N LYS A 130 -10.06 6.16 -1.18
CA LYS A 130 -10.68 4.87 -0.88
C LYS A 130 -11.84 5.01 0.10
N GLU A 131 -11.69 5.82 1.14
CA GLU A 131 -12.75 6.09 2.12
C GLU A 131 -13.95 6.78 1.47
N GLN A 132 -13.72 7.78 0.62
CA GLN A 132 -14.78 8.44 -0.14
C GLN A 132 -15.51 7.46 -1.07
N GLU A 133 -14.77 6.62 -1.79
CA GLU A 133 -15.37 5.62 -2.66
C GLU A 133 -16.16 4.58 -1.87
N ALA A 134 -15.63 4.10 -0.74
CA ALA A 134 -16.32 3.17 0.14
C ALA A 134 -17.60 3.79 0.72
N PHE A 135 -17.56 5.06 1.11
CA PHE A 135 -18.73 5.79 1.58
C PHE A 135 -19.81 5.88 0.48
N LEU A 136 -19.43 6.26 -0.74
CA LEU A 136 -20.37 6.32 -1.88
C LEU A 136 -20.94 4.94 -2.25
N ARG A 137 -20.13 3.88 -2.18
CA ARG A 137 -20.61 2.50 -2.37
C ARG A 137 -21.62 2.13 -1.30
N HIS A 138 -21.32 2.42 -0.03
CA HIS A 138 -22.23 2.12 1.07
C HIS A 138 -23.54 2.90 0.96
N GLU A 139 -23.48 4.19 0.58
CA GLU A 139 -24.67 5.00 0.35
C GLU A 139 -25.55 4.39 -0.77
N LYS A 140 -24.94 3.95 -1.87
CA LYS A 140 -25.66 3.27 -2.97
C LYS A 140 -26.29 1.97 -2.50
N GLU A 141 -25.58 1.14 -1.74
CA GLU A 141 -26.12 -0.11 -1.19
C GLU A 141 -27.31 0.15 -0.25
N MET A 142 -27.23 1.21 0.59
CA MET A 142 -28.33 1.58 1.47
C MET A 142 -29.55 2.07 0.68
N ARG A 143 -29.34 2.88 -0.36
CA ARG A 143 -30.43 3.31 -1.27
C ARG A 143 -31.05 2.11 -1.99
N GLU A 144 -30.25 1.19 -2.52
CA GLU A 144 -30.76 -0.01 -3.20
C GLU A 144 -31.53 -0.92 -2.26
N LYS A 145 -31.04 -1.12 -1.03
CA LYS A 145 -31.78 -1.88 0.00
C LYS A 145 -33.09 -1.21 0.37
N ALA A 146 -33.12 0.12 0.51
CA ALA A 146 -34.33 0.87 0.76
C ALA A 146 -35.34 0.74 -0.39
N GLU A 147 -34.89 0.91 -1.64
CA GLU A 147 -35.75 0.74 -2.83
C GLU A 147 -36.32 -0.68 -2.92
N LYS A 148 -35.50 -1.71 -2.67
CA LYS A 148 -35.98 -3.10 -2.62
C LYS A 148 -36.98 -3.31 -1.50
N ALA A 149 -36.79 -2.69 -0.34
CA ALA A 149 -37.73 -2.78 0.77
C ALA A 149 -39.06 -2.09 0.44
N GLU A 150 -39.04 -0.91 -0.17
CA GLU A 150 -40.26 -0.21 -0.60
C GLU A 150 -41.03 -0.99 -1.67
N LYS A 151 -40.33 -1.60 -2.65
CA LYS A 151 -40.95 -2.52 -3.62
C LYS A 151 -41.58 -3.74 -2.96
N ARG A 152 -40.97 -4.29 -1.91
CA ARG A 152 -41.54 -5.40 -1.14
C ARG A 152 -42.77 -4.98 -0.34
N LYS A 153 -42.75 -3.78 0.27
CA LYS A 153 -43.90 -3.23 1.00
C LYS A 153 -45.08 -3.02 0.07
N THR A 154 -44.88 -2.32 -1.04
CA THR A 154 -45.94 -2.07 -2.03
C THR A 154 -46.52 -3.36 -2.59
N ALA A 155 -45.68 -4.35 -2.93
CA ALA A 155 -46.16 -5.66 -3.34
C ALA A 155 -46.96 -6.39 -2.25
N ALA A 156 -46.51 -6.32 -0.99
CA ALA A 156 -47.25 -6.90 0.14
C ALA A 156 -48.60 -6.20 0.36
N GLU A 157 -48.65 -4.87 0.27
CA GLU A 157 -49.89 -4.09 0.36
C GLU A 157 -50.87 -4.45 -0.75
N GLU A 158 -50.39 -4.62 -1.99
CA GLU A 158 -51.23 -5.06 -3.11
C GLU A 158 -51.79 -6.48 -2.86
N ILE A 159 -50.96 -7.41 -2.40
CA ILE A 159 -51.39 -8.77 -2.03
C ILE A 159 -52.47 -8.70 -0.94
N SER A 160 -52.26 -7.91 0.11
CA SER A 160 -53.24 -7.72 1.19
C SER A 160 -54.57 -7.17 0.65
N ARG A 161 -54.53 -6.17 -0.26
CA ARG A 161 -55.75 -5.64 -0.90
C ARG A 161 -56.51 -6.70 -1.70
N PHE A 162 -55.80 -7.60 -2.39
CA PHE A 162 -56.46 -8.71 -3.10
C PHE A 162 -57.08 -9.71 -2.12
N GLN A 163 -56.36 -10.08 -1.06
CA GLN A 163 -56.86 -10.99 -0.02
C GLN A 163 -58.10 -10.43 0.68
N GLU A 164 -58.09 -9.15 1.05
CA GLU A 164 -59.25 -8.46 1.64
C GLU A 164 -60.46 -8.47 0.71
N ARG A 165 -60.25 -8.18 -0.59
CA ARG A 165 -61.32 -8.20 -1.59
C ARG A 165 -61.94 -9.59 -1.72
N ASP A 166 -61.11 -10.63 -1.75
CA ASP A 166 -61.59 -12.00 -1.89
C ASP A 166 -62.26 -12.50 -0.61
N LEU A 167 -61.74 -12.13 0.56
CA LEU A 167 -62.40 -12.36 1.84
C LEU A 167 -63.79 -11.72 1.88
N HIS A 168 -63.90 -10.45 1.50
CA HIS A 168 -65.18 -9.74 1.45
C HIS A 168 -66.18 -10.42 0.50
N LYS A 169 -65.74 -10.88 -0.67
CA LYS A 169 -66.61 -11.67 -1.58
C LYS A 169 -67.08 -12.98 -0.96
N LEU A 170 -66.23 -13.65 -0.18
CA LEU A 170 -66.60 -14.88 0.52
C LEU A 170 -67.60 -14.60 1.65
N GLU A 171 -67.39 -13.55 2.44
CA GLU A 171 -68.31 -13.11 3.48
C GLU A 171 -69.70 -12.82 2.90
N LEU A 172 -69.78 -12.08 1.79
CA LEU A 172 -71.05 -11.82 1.10
C LEU A 172 -71.73 -13.12 0.63
N LYS A 173 -70.98 -14.09 0.11
CA LYS A 173 -71.54 -15.39 -0.28
C LYS A 173 -72.05 -16.20 0.92
N ILE A 174 -71.38 -16.10 2.07
CA ILE A 174 -71.83 -16.75 3.30
C ILE A 174 -73.13 -16.12 3.78
N LEU A 175 -73.21 -14.78 3.82
CA LEU A 175 -74.43 -14.06 4.21
C LEU A 175 -75.61 -14.38 3.29
N ASP A 176 -75.41 -14.39 1.97
CA ASP A 176 -76.46 -14.77 1.00
C ASP A 176 -76.94 -16.21 1.20
N ARG A 177 -76.04 -17.16 1.51
CA ARG A 177 -76.41 -18.54 1.84
C ARG A 177 -77.23 -18.61 3.13
N GLN A 178 -76.79 -17.91 4.17
CA GLN A 178 -77.52 -17.83 5.45
C GLN A 178 -78.91 -17.25 5.27
N LEU A 179 -79.06 -16.15 4.53
CA LEU A 179 -80.36 -15.55 4.23
C LEU A 179 -81.29 -16.53 3.49
N LYS A 180 -80.77 -17.28 2.51
CA LYS A 180 -81.55 -18.31 1.80
C LYS A 180 -81.94 -19.48 2.70
N GLU A 181 -81.08 -19.87 3.63
CA GLU A 181 -81.36 -20.91 4.62
C GLU A 181 -82.42 -20.44 5.63
N ASP A 182 -82.33 -19.21 6.12
CA ASP A 182 -83.30 -18.58 7.02
C ASP A 182 -84.67 -18.41 6.35
N GLU A 183 -84.71 -17.98 5.08
CA GLU A 183 -85.96 -17.93 4.31
C GLU A 183 -86.61 -19.31 4.15
N LYS A 184 -85.80 -20.34 3.89
CA LYS A 184 -86.28 -21.73 3.80
C LYS A 184 -86.78 -22.21 5.15
N ALA A 185 -86.06 -21.92 6.24
CA ALA A 185 -86.44 -22.27 7.60
C ALA A 185 -87.75 -21.56 7.99
N GLU A 186 -87.93 -20.29 7.66
CA GLU A 186 -89.17 -19.54 7.89
C GLU A 186 -90.34 -20.10 7.06
N LYS A 187 -90.13 -20.43 5.80
CA LYS A 187 -91.14 -21.12 4.96
C LYS A 187 -91.52 -22.46 5.58
N GLN A 188 -90.55 -23.26 6.03
CA GLN A 188 -90.80 -24.53 6.70
C GLN A 188 -91.54 -24.34 8.03
N ARG A 189 -91.19 -23.34 8.85
CA ARG A 189 -91.91 -22.99 10.10
C ARG A 189 -93.36 -22.61 9.82
N LYS A 190 -93.62 -21.81 8.78
CA LYS A 190 -95.00 -21.46 8.35
C LYS A 190 -95.77 -22.68 7.89
N LEU A 191 -95.15 -23.55 7.08
CA LEU A 191 -95.76 -24.80 6.64
C LEU A 191 -96.05 -25.75 7.80
N ALA A 192 -95.13 -25.88 8.76
CA ALA A 192 -95.33 -26.69 9.96
C ALA A 192 -96.52 -26.19 10.79
N LYS A 193 -96.62 -24.87 11.02
CA LYS A 193 -97.76 -24.25 11.70
C LYS A 193 -99.09 -24.45 10.96
N LEU A 194 -99.07 -24.42 9.62
CA LEU A 194 -100.28 -24.71 8.82
C LEU A 194 -100.65 -26.18 8.87
N LYS A 195 -99.66 -27.08 8.77
CA LYS A 195 -99.87 -28.52 8.92
C LYS A 195 -100.47 -28.82 10.29
N GLU A 196 -99.93 -28.30 11.38
CA GLU A 196 -100.49 -28.46 12.73
C GLU A 196 -101.96 -28.02 12.82
N LYS A 197 -102.34 -26.91 12.18
CA LYS A 197 -103.75 -26.44 12.12
C LYS A 197 -104.66 -27.31 11.24
N VAL A 198 -104.13 -27.82 10.13
CA VAL A 198 -104.88 -28.60 9.12
C VAL A 198 -104.89 -30.09 9.43
N GLU A 199 -103.95 -30.57 10.26
CA GLU A 199 -103.88 -31.91 10.84
C GLU A 199 -105.02 -32.04 11.84
N ASN A 200 -106.19 -32.12 11.22
CA ASN A 200 -107.45 -32.41 11.82
C ASN A 200 -107.24 -33.81 12.38
N ASN A 201 -107.22 -33.94 13.71
CA ASN A 201 -107.18 -35.20 14.43
C ASN A 201 -108.50 -35.98 14.22
N VAL A 202 -108.91 -36.13 12.96
CA VAL A 202 -109.97 -37.02 12.54
C VAL A 202 -109.34 -38.40 12.64
N SER A 203 -109.67 -39.11 13.72
CA SER A 203 -109.52 -40.55 13.77
C SER A 203 -110.24 -41.12 12.55
N ARG A 204 -109.46 -41.39 11.50
CA ARG A 204 -109.98 -41.94 10.26
C ARG A 204 -110.26 -43.40 10.54
N ASP A 205 -111.45 -43.67 11.04
CA ASP A 205 -111.94 -45.02 11.31
C ASP A 205 -111.95 -45.82 10.00
N PRO A 206 -111.01 -46.77 9.80
CA PRO A 206 -110.93 -47.54 8.58
C PRO A 206 -112.17 -48.44 8.38
N SER A 207 -112.88 -48.75 9.48
CA SER A 207 -114.08 -49.59 9.46
C SER A 207 -115.32 -48.84 8.96
N ARG A 208 -115.33 -47.50 9.00
CA ARG A 208 -116.44 -46.67 8.50
C ARG A 208 -116.69 -46.87 7.00
N LEU A 209 -115.62 -47.11 6.24
CA LEU A 209 -115.68 -47.35 4.79
C LEU A 209 -116.54 -48.56 4.41
N TYR A 210 -116.62 -49.56 5.29
CA TYR A 210 -117.40 -50.78 5.08
C TYR A 210 -118.79 -50.74 5.73
N ARG A 211 -119.13 -49.67 6.46
CA ARG A 211 -120.46 -49.52 7.07
C ARG A 211 -121.37 -48.71 6.14
N PRO A 212 -122.58 -49.21 5.82
CA PRO A 212 -123.58 -48.43 5.11
C PRO A 212 -123.84 -47.06 5.75
N THR A 213 -124.27 -46.08 4.95
CA THR A 213 -124.71 -44.79 5.49
C THR A 213 -126.07 -44.94 6.16
N LYS A 214 -126.38 -44.13 7.18
CA LYS A 214 -127.69 -44.17 7.85
C LYS A 214 -128.87 -44.09 6.87
N GLY A 215 -128.74 -43.29 5.81
CA GLY A 215 -129.76 -43.22 4.75
C GLY A 215 -129.84 -44.48 3.88
N TRP A 216 -128.74 -45.21 3.71
CA TRP A 216 -128.75 -46.52 3.04
C TRP A 216 -129.36 -47.59 3.94
N GLU A 217 -129.02 -47.60 5.23
CA GLU A 217 -129.67 -48.44 6.24
C GLU A 217 -131.19 -48.18 6.24
N GLU A 218 -131.63 -46.93 6.26
CA GLU A 218 -133.07 -46.60 6.21
C GLU A 218 -133.78 -47.07 4.95
N ARG A 219 -133.15 -46.97 3.78
CA ARG A 219 -133.74 -47.46 2.52
C ARG A 219 -133.77 -48.99 2.42
N THR A 220 -132.85 -49.67 3.08
CA THR A 220 -132.72 -51.15 3.05
C THR A 220 -133.29 -51.83 4.30
N LYS A 221 -133.77 -51.07 5.28
CA LYS A 221 -134.54 -51.58 6.41
C LYS A 221 -135.70 -52.38 5.82
N LYS A 222 -135.67 -53.70 6.04
CA LYS A 222 -136.76 -54.59 5.66
C LYS A 222 -138.01 -54.14 6.40
N THR A 223 -138.86 -53.38 5.73
CA THR A 223 -140.22 -53.13 6.19
C THR A 223 -140.90 -54.49 6.23
N GLY A 224 -141.25 -54.98 7.42
CA GLY A 224 -141.90 -56.28 7.61
C GLY A 224 -143.26 -56.35 6.89
N PRO A 225 -143.80 -57.56 6.65
CA PRO A 225 -144.88 -57.79 5.70
C PRO A 225 -146.24 -57.50 6.32
N THR A 226 -146.60 -56.22 6.42
CA THR A 226 -148.00 -55.81 6.70
C THR A 226 -148.31 -54.54 5.91
N GLY A 227 -148.83 -54.73 4.70
CA GLY A 227 -149.20 -53.66 3.79
C GLY A 227 -149.51 -54.18 2.39
N SER A 228 -150.53 -55.03 2.29
CA SER A 228 -151.14 -55.43 1.02
C SER A 228 -151.68 -54.18 0.31
N GLY A 229 -150.98 -53.75 -0.74
CA GLY A 229 -151.38 -52.66 -1.61
C GLY A 229 -150.80 -52.90 -3.02
N PRO A 230 -151.50 -52.57 -4.10
CA PRO A 230 -151.06 -52.89 -5.46
C PRO A 230 -149.68 -52.27 -5.74
N LEU A 231 -148.82 -53.04 -6.41
CA LEU A 231 -147.55 -52.56 -6.95
C LEU A 231 -147.86 -51.38 -7.89
N LEU A 232 -147.75 -50.15 -7.38
CA LEU A 232 -147.92 -48.94 -8.17
C LEU A 232 -146.85 -48.99 -9.25
N HIS A 233 -147.30 -49.15 -10.50
CA HIS A 233 -146.50 -49.03 -11.71
C HIS A 233 -145.65 -47.76 -11.59
N ILE A 234 -144.34 -47.93 -11.35
CA ILE A 234 -143.39 -46.83 -11.35
C ILE A 234 -143.36 -46.33 -12.79
N PRO A 235 -143.84 -45.11 -13.09
CA PRO A 235 -143.81 -44.62 -14.46
C PRO A 235 -142.35 -44.51 -14.88
N HIS A 236 -141.94 -45.33 -15.87
CA HIS A 236 -140.65 -45.15 -16.51
C HIS A 236 -140.61 -43.73 -17.07
N ARG A 237 -139.56 -42.97 -16.72
CA ARG A 237 -139.32 -41.63 -17.28
C ARG A 237 -139.37 -41.74 -18.80
N ALA A 238 -140.09 -40.84 -19.46
CA ALA A 238 -140.17 -40.80 -20.91
C ALA A 238 -138.76 -40.82 -21.49
N ILE A 239 -138.42 -41.92 -22.19
CA ILE A 239 -137.16 -42.05 -22.91
C ILE A 239 -137.25 -41.03 -24.05
N PRO A 240 -136.38 -40.00 -24.07
CA PRO A 240 -136.40 -39.04 -25.16
C PRO A 240 -136.29 -39.77 -26.50
N THR A 241 -137.00 -39.31 -27.53
CA THR A 241 -137.07 -39.98 -28.84
C THR A 241 -135.71 -40.27 -29.46
N TRP A 242 -134.69 -39.46 -29.17
CA TRP A 242 -133.30 -39.66 -29.63
C TRP A 242 -132.55 -40.82 -28.92
N ARG A 243 -133.14 -41.43 -27.90
CA ARG A 243 -132.65 -42.66 -27.23
C ARG A 243 -133.51 -43.89 -27.51
N GLN A 244 -134.58 -43.76 -28.31
CA GLN A 244 -135.33 -44.91 -28.81
C GLN A 244 -134.49 -45.63 -29.87
N GLY A 245 -133.91 -46.79 -29.52
CA GLY A 245 -133.14 -47.62 -30.46
C GLY A 245 -131.80 -48.14 -29.94
N LEU A 246 -131.37 -47.75 -28.73
CA LEU A 246 -130.11 -48.22 -28.14
C LEU A 246 -130.22 -49.53 -27.34
N ASP A 247 -131.43 -50.08 -27.18
CA ASP A 247 -131.66 -51.32 -26.42
C ASP A 247 -131.79 -52.55 -27.33
N LYS A 248 -130.78 -52.80 -28.18
CA LYS A 248 -130.53 -54.12 -28.80
C LYS A 248 -129.04 -54.32 -29.10
N ARG A 249 -128.28 -54.72 -28.09
CA ARG A 249 -127.24 -55.77 -28.17
C ARG A 249 -126.66 -56.01 -26.77
N ILE A 250 -126.98 -57.19 -26.24
CA ILE A 250 -126.19 -57.91 -25.24
C ILE A 250 -124.84 -58.26 -25.89
#